data_AF-A0A381VMT5-F1
#
_entry.id   AF-A0A381VMT5-F1
#
_cell.length_a   1.000
_cell.length_b   1.000
_cell.length_c   1.000
_cell.angle_alpha   90.00
_cell.angle_beta   90.00
_cell.angle_gamma   90.00
#
_symmetry.space_group_name_H-M   'P 1'
#
loop_
_entity.id
_entity.type
_entity.pdbx_description
1 polymer ?
#
loop_
_entity_poly.entity_id
_entity_poly.type
_entity_poly.pdbx_seq_one_letter_code
_entity_poly.pdbx_strand_id
1 'polypeptide(L)'
;MFLLGKIKMLLILTVVIGAVGFGAWKYYQYTQEQIRIYAVNAATAELAQQEAEAAIESMKRDMVEIQAQFTAVSEQFEVAKGRVNALEEKLSKHDIGNLAQHKPKLIEKIVDKGTADVLRCYEILTGSPLTEEEIAVTKKSKANTTCSDVANPNYKAPRP
;
A
#
# COMPACT_ATOMS: atom_id res chain seq x y z
N MET A 1 8.37 90.93 23.11
CA MET A 1 7.95 89.64 23.72
C MET A 1 6.83 88.92 22.92
N PHE A 2 6.70 89.12 21.60
CA PHE A 2 5.62 88.52 20.79
C PHE A 2 6.09 87.55 19.68
N LEU A 3 7.36 87.63 19.25
CA LEU A 3 7.92 86.77 18.20
C LEU A 3 8.26 85.35 18.72
N LEU A 4 8.77 85.24 19.95
CA LEU A 4 9.15 83.96 20.56
C LEU A 4 7.93 83.04 20.81
N GLY A 5 6.77 83.62 21.15
CA GLY A 5 5.54 82.87 21.40
C GLY A 5 4.93 82.27 20.12
N LYS A 6 4.97 83.01 19.00
CA LYS A 6 4.49 82.52 17.70
C LYS A 6 5.37 81.42 17.12
N ILE A 7 6.68 81.50 17.30
CA ILE A 7 7.63 80.44 16.89
C ILE A 7 7.39 79.15 17.71
N LYS A 8 7.17 79.25 19.02
CA LYS A 8 6.82 78.10 19.86
C LYS A 8 5.51 77.44 19.42
N MET A 9 4.50 78.23 19.07
CA MET A 9 3.20 77.71 18.61
C MET A 9 3.32 77.00 17.26
N LEU A 10 4.09 77.54 16.31
CA LEU A 10 4.35 76.90 15.02
C LEU A 10 5.13 75.58 15.16
N LEU A 11 6.11 75.51 16.06
CA LEU A 11 6.84 74.28 16.34
C LEU A 11 5.96 73.17 16.94
N ILE A 12 5.04 73.52 17.84
CA ILE A 12 4.09 72.55 18.39
C ILE A 12 3.16 72.04 17.29
N LEU A 13 2.67 72.93 16.42
CA LEU A 13 1.79 72.56 15.32
C LEU A 13 2.45 71.62 14.31
N THR A 14 3.72 71.87 13.94
CA THR A 14 4.45 71.01 13.00
C THR A 14 4.75 69.64 13.59
N VAL A 15 5.05 69.55 14.89
CA VAL A 15 5.24 68.27 15.59
C VAL A 15 3.93 67.47 15.62
N VAL A 16 2.79 68.11 15.89
CA VAL A 16 1.49 67.44 15.89
C VAL A 16 1.13 66.93 14.50
N ILE A 17 1.31 67.73 13.45
CA ILE A 17 1.05 67.30 12.06
C ILE A 17 1.99 66.17 11.65
N GLY A 18 3.27 66.23 12.03
CA GLY A 18 4.23 65.15 11.79
C GLY A 18 3.85 63.85 12.49
N ALA A 19 3.38 63.91 13.73
CA ALA A 19 2.93 62.74 14.49
C ALA A 19 1.68 62.10 13.86
N VAL A 20 0.72 62.90 13.41
CA VAL A 20 -0.49 62.41 12.74
C VAL A 20 -0.15 61.78 11.39
N GLY A 21 0.70 62.43 10.59
CA GLY A 21 1.16 61.89 9.30
C GLY A 21 1.93 60.58 9.44
N PHE A 22 2.80 60.48 10.45
CA PHE A 22 3.52 59.24 10.75
C PHE A 22 2.59 58.11 11.20
N GLY A 23 1.58 58.42 12.04
CA GLY A 23 0.57 57.46 12.47
C GLY A 23 -0.25 56.92 11.29
N ALA A 24 -0.69 57.79 10.39
CA ALA A 24 -1.43 57.39 9.19
C ALA A 24 -0.59 56.52 8.25
N TRP A 25 0.69 56.87 8.06
CA TRP A 25 1.61 56.07 7.24
C TRP A 25 1.89 54.69 7.84
N LYS A 26 2.14 54.63 9.17
CA LYS A 26 2.32 53.36 9.89
C LYS A 26 1.07 52.48 9.82
N TYR A 27 -0.12 53.06 9.98
CA TYR A 27 -1.39 52.33 9.88
C TYR A 27 -1.62 51.77 8.48
N TYR A 28 -1.30 52.56 7.44
CA TYR A 28 -1.41 52.11 6.05
C TYR A 28 -0.45 50.96 5.73
N GLN A 29 0.81 51.05 6.19
CA GLN A 29 1.76 49.95 6.04
C GLN A 29 1.31 48.68 6.77
N TYR A 30 0.88 48.82 8.03
CA TYR A 30 0.38 47.70 8.82
C TYR A 30 -0.83 47.03 8.17
N THR A 31 -1.78 47.83 7.67
CA THR A 31 -2.99 47.30 7.02
C THR A 31 -2.65 46.53 5.74
N GLN A 32 -1.73 47.04 4.91
CA GLN A 32 -1.28 46.31 3.72
C GLN A 32 -0.55 45.01 4.04
N GLU A 33 0.27 45.01 5.10
CA GLU A 33 0.97 43.81 5.57
C GLU A 33 -0.02 42.75 6.05
N GLN A 34 -1.02 43.14 6.83
CA GLN A 34 -2.09 42.24 7.27
C GLN A 34 -2.88 41.66 6.09
N ILE A 35 -3.29 42.49 5.12
CA ILE A 35 -3.98 42.00 3.91
C ILE A 35 -3.11 40.97 3.16
N ARG A 36 -1.80 41.22 3.04
CA ARG A 36 -0.88 40.28 2.42
C ARG A 36 -0.79 38.97 3.21
N ILE A 37 -0.67 39.03 4.53
CA ILE A 37 -0.61 37.84 5.39
C ILE A 37 -1.90 37.02 5.27
N TYR A 38 -3.07 37.66 5.32
CA TYR A 38 -4.35 36.99 5.15
C TYR A 38 -4.49 36.36 3.76
N ALA A 39 -4.05 37.05 2.70
CA ALA A 39 -4.06 36.51 1.35
C ALA A 39 -3.14 35.28 1.20
N VAL A 40 -1.93 35.32 1.77
CA VAL A 40 -0.99 34.19 1.76
C VAL A 40 -1.53 33.01 2.55
N ASN A 41 -2.11 33.24 3.72
CA ASN A 41 -2.69 32.18 4.55
C ASN A 41 -3.90 31.55 3.88
N ALA A 42 -4.77 32.35 3.26
CA ALA A 42 -5.92 31.84 2.50
C ALA A 42 -5.46 30.99 1.31
N ALA A 43 -4.50 31.48 0.52
CA ALA A 43 -3.93 30.73 -0.59
C ALA A 43 -3.26 29.42 -0.12
N THR A 44 -2.55 29.46 1.01
CA THR A 44 -1.91 28.27 1.59
C THR A 44 -2.94 27.26 2.08
N ALA A 45 -4.04 27.72 2.68
CA ALA A 45 -5.13 26.86 3.12
C ALA A 45 -5.87 26.22 1.93
N GLU A 46 -6.12 26.98 0.86
CA GLU A 46 -6.70 26.46 -0.38
C GLU A 46 -5.79 25.42 -1.04
N LEU A 47 -4.48 25.69 -1.13
CA LEU A 47 -3.50 24.73 -1.64
C LEU A 47 -3.46 23.45 -0.78
N ALA A 48 -3.39 23.60 0.55
CA ALA A 48 -3.40 22.45 1.46
C ALA A 48 -4.70 21.64 1.34
N GLN A 49 -5.84 22.30 1.12
CA GLN A 49 -7.11 21.61 0.90
C GLN A 49 -7.14 20.87 -0.43
N GLN A 50 -6.63 21.47 -1.52
CA GLN A 50 -6.52 20.81 -2.82
C GLN A 50 -5.58 19.59 -2.75
N GLU A 51 -4.44 19.72 -2.08
CA GLU A 51 -3.51 18.61 -1.86
C GLU A 51 -4.15 17.49 -1.03
N ALA A 52 -4.90 17.85 0.03
CA ALA A 52 -5.62 16.87 0.85
C ALA A 52 -6.73 16.17 0.05
N GLU A 53 -7.48 16.89 -0.78
CA GLU A 53 -8.52 16.30 -1.65
C GLU A 53 -7.90 15.35 -2.67
N ALA A 54 -6.79 15.74 -3.31
CA ALA A 54 -6.06 14.89 -4.24
C ALA A 54 -5.50 13.62 -3.56
N ALA A 55 -4.96 13.75 -2.34
CA ALA A 55 -4.48 12.61 -1.55
C ALA A 55 -5.63 11.69 -1.11
N ILE A 56 -6.79 12.24 -0.73
CA ILE A 56 -7.98 11.45 -0.41
C ILE A 56 -8.46 10.69 -1.65
N GLU A 57 -8.44 11.32 -2.82
CA GLU A 57 -8.81 10.65 -4.08
C GLU A 57 -7.84 9.52 -4.43
N SER A 58 -6.53 9.74 -4.28
CA SER A 58 -5.55 8.66 -4.49
C SER A 58 -5.75 7.53 -3.48
N MET A 59 -5.91 7.84 -2.19
CA MET A 59 -6.19 6.83 -1.16
C MET A 59 -7.47 6.04 -1.45
N LYS A 60 -8.52 6.67 -1.98
CA LYS A 60 -9.75 5.96 -2.38
C LYS A 60 -9.48 4.98 -3.52
N ARG A 61 -8.68 5.36 -4.52
CA ARG A 61 -8.26 4.46 -5.61
C ARG A 61 -7.46 3.29 -5.06
N ASP A 62 -6.47 3.57 -4.21
CA ASP A 62 -5.61 2.55 -3.62
C ASP A 62 -6.42 1.58 -2.75
N MET A 63 -7.42 2.07 -2.00
CA MET A 63 -8.30 1.21 -1.19
C MET A 63 -9.12 0.23 -2.03
N VAL A 64 -9.58 0.63 -3.23
CA VAL A 64 -10.29 -0.28 -4.14
C VAL A 64 -9.34 -1.37 -4.65
N GLU A 65 -8.11 -0.99 -5.01
CA GLU A 65 -7.09 -1.96 -5.43
C GLU A 65 -6.71 -2.91 -4.28
N ILE A 66 -6.47 -2.38 -3.08
CA ILE A 66 -6.19 -3.16 -1.87
C ILE A 66 -7.32 -4.14 -1.58
N GLN A 67 -8.59 -3.74 -1.72
CA GLN A 67 -9.72 -4.63 -1.51
C GLN A 67 -9.76 -5.77 -2.54
N ALA A 68 -9.46 -5.48 -3.80
CA ALA A 68 -9.38 -6.49 -4.86
C ALA A 68 -8.24 -7.49 -4.59
N GLN A 69 -7.05 -6.98 -4.26
CA GLN A 69 -5.88 -7.81 -3.92
C GLN A 69 -6.14 -8.65 -2.67
N PHE A 70 -6.75 -8.07 -1.63
CA PHE A 70 -7.11 -8.79 -0.42
C PHE A 70 -8.09 -9.94 -0.69
N THR A 71 -9.08 -9.71 -1.56
CA THR A 71 -10.03 -10.75 -1.96
C THR A 71 -9.32 -11.90 -2.69
N ALA A 72 -8.43 -11.58 -3.63
CA ALA A 72 -7.65 -12.57 -4.37
C ALA A 72 -6.72 -13.39 -3.45
N VAL A 73 -6.00 -12.73 -2.55
CA VAL A 73 -5.12 -13.39 -1.57
C VAL A 73 -5.92 -14.26 -0.59
N SER A 74 -7.09 -13.78 -0.14
CA SER A 74 -7.96 -14.56 0.74
C SER A 74 -8.46 -15.85 0.09
N GLU A 75 -8.83 -15.80 -1.20
CA GLU A 75 -9.21 -17.00 -1.95
C GLU A 75 -8.05 -18.00 -2.06
N GLN A 76 -6.85 -17.53 -2.37
CA GLN A 76 -5.65 -18.37 -2.41
C GLN A 76 -5.33 -18.98 -1.05
N PHE A 77 -5.52 -18.23 0.04
CA PHE A 77 -5.31 -18.71 1.40
C PHE A 77 -6.27 -19.84 1.76
N GLU A 78 -7.55 -19.73 1.41
CA GLU A 78 -8.52 -20.81 1.64
C GLU A 78 -8.18 -22.08 0.87
N VAL A 79 -7.68 -21.96 -0.37
CA VAL A 79 -7.17 -23.10 -1.13
C VAL A 79 -5.97 -23.75 -0.44
N ALA A 80 -5.00 -22.95 0.03
CA ALA A 80 -3.83 -23.44 0.76
C ALA A 80 -4.20 -24.15 2.06
N LYS A 81 -5.11 -23.55 2.84
CA LYS A 81 -5.66 -24.15 4.07
C LYS A 81 -6.37 -25.48 3.80
N GLY A 82 -7.15 -25.55 2.72
CA GLY A 82 -7.76 -26.81 2.28
C GLY A 82 -6.74 -27.92 2.01
N ARG A 83 -5.59 -27.59 1.41
CA ARG A 83 -4.50 -28.56 1.17
C ARG A 83 -3.88 -29.05 2.47
N VAL A 84 -3.63 -28.15 3.42
CA VAL A 84 -3.08 -28.49 4.73
C VAL A 84 -4.04 -29.41 5.48
N ASN A 85 -5.33 -29.06 5.56
CA ASN A 85 -6.33 -29.88 6.23
C ASN A 85 -6.43 -31.28 5.60
N ALA A 86 -6.44 -31.37 4.26
CA ALA A 86 -6.50 -32.65 3.56
C ALA A 86 -5.21 -33.48 3.74
N LEU A 87 -4.06 -32.82 3.96
CA LEU A 87 -2.82 -33.50 4.31
C LEU A 87 -2.89 -34.03 5.75
N GLU A 88 -3.25 -33.17 6.71
CA GLU A 88 -3.40 -33.54 8.11
C GLU A 88 -4.34 -34.74 8.30
N GLU A 89 -5.50 -34.75 7.62
CA GLU A 89 -6.45 -35.86 7.68
C GLU A 89 -5.85 -37.18 7.14
N LYS A 90 -5.03 -37.12 6.08
CA LYS A 90 -4.35 -38.31 5.56
C LYS A 90 -3.28 -38.79 6.52
N LEU A 91 -2.52 -37.88 7.11
CA LEU A 91 -1.47 -38.20 8.06
C LEU A 91 -2.02 -38.74 9.37
N SER A 92 -3.18 -38.27 9.83
CA SER A 92 -3.82 -38.80 11.03
C SER A 92 -4.32 -40.24 10.83
N LYS A 93 -4.65 -40.63 9.60
CA LYS A 93 -5.08 -41.99 9.25
C LYS A 93 -3.91 -42.94 8.94
N HIS A 94 -2.74 -42.40 8.61
CA HIS A 94 -1.59 -43.18 8.15
C HIS A 94 -0.32 -42.82 8.93
N ASP A 95 0.17 -43.74 9.75
CA ASP A 95 1.48 -43.61 10.39
C ASP A 95 2.60 -43.79 9.34
N ILE A 96 3.15 -42.66 8.87
CA ILE A 96 4.25 -42.65 7.90
C ILE A 96 5.48 -43.35 8.47
N GLY A 97 5.77 -43.19 9.76
CA GLY A 97 6.94 -43.81 10.40
C GLY A 97 6.86 -45.33 10.34
N ASN A 98 5.68 -45.87 10.67
CA ASN A 98 5.42 -47.29 10.55
C ASN A 98 5.47 -47.77 9.08
N LEU A 99 4.84 -47.04 8.16
CA LEU A 99 4.86 -47.37 6.73
C LEU A 99 6.28 -47.30 6.12
N ALA A 100 7.13 -46.38 6.59
CA ALA A 100 8.50 -46.25 6.14
C ALA A 100 9.37 -47.44 6.56
N GLN A 101 9.13 -48.01 7.75
CA GLN A 101 9.84 -49.22 8.18
C GLN A 101 9.41 -50.45 7.37
N HIS A 102 8.12 -50.58 7.08
CA HIS A 102 7.58 -51.75 6.37
C HIS A 102 7.78 -51.68 4.86
N LYS A 103 7.77 -50.47 4.27
CA LYS A 103 7.83 -50.24 2.82
C LYS A 103 8.76 -49.07 2.47
N PRO A 104 10.05 -49.12 2.86
CA PRO A 104 10.97 -47.99 2.75
C PRO A 104 11.09 -47.45 1.31
N LYS A 105 11.29 -48.34 0.33
CA LYS A 105 11.41 -47.96 -1.09
C LYS A 105 10.18 -47.29 -1.68
N LEU A 106 8.99 -47.56 -1.13
CA LEU A 106 7.75 -46.93 -1.62
C LEU A 106 7.59 -45.54 -1.00
N ILE A 107 7.91 -45.38 0.29
CA ILE A 107 7.89 -44.08 0.96
C ILE A 107 8.95 -43.16 0.38
N GLU A 108 10.17 -43.65 0.17
CA GLU A 108 11.26 -42.92 -0.49
C GLU A 108 10.80 -42.32 -1.83
N LYS A 109 10.22 -43.14 -2.72
CA LYS A 109 9.68 -42.67 -4.00
C LYS A 109 8.61 -41.60 -3.87
N ILE A 110 7.75 -41.69 -2.86
CA ILE A 110 6.68 -40.70 -2.62
C ILE A 110 7.31 -39.38 -2.15
N VAL A 111 8.28 -39.43 -1.24
CA VAL A 111 8.99 -38.26 -0.73
C VAL A 111 9.83 -37.59 -1.82
N ASP A 112 10.56 -38.37 -2.61
CA ASP A 112 11.36 -37.86 -3.73
C ASP A 112 10.48 -37.17 -4.77
N LYS A 113 9.36 -37.81 -5.14
CA LYS A 113 8.38 -37.22 -6.05
C LYS A 113 7.82 -35.92 -5.47
N GLY A 114 7.41 -35.92 -4.20
CA GLY A 114 6.88 -34.73 -3.54
C GLY A 114 7.89 -33.60 -3.49
N THR A 115 9.17 -33.92 -3.24
CA THR A 115 10.27 -32.95 -3.22
C THR A 115 10.52 -32.35 -4.59
N ALA A 116 10.56 -33.18 -5.65
CA ALA A 116 10.68 -32.70 -7.02
C ALA A 116 9.49 -31.81 -7.43
N ASP A 117 8.27 -32.20 -7.05
CA ASP A 117 7.06 -31.40 -7.28
C ASP A 117 7.20 -30.02 -6.59
N VAL A 118 7.60 -29.96 -5.31
CA VAL A 118 7.79 -28.69 -4.57
C VAL A 118 8.87 -27.81 -5.19
N LEU A 119 10.01 -28.39 -5.57
CA LEU A 119 11.09 -27.63 -6.22
C LEU A 119 10.62 -27.02 -7.53
N ARG A 120 9.87 -27.78 -8.34
CA ARG A 120 9.30 -27.25 -9.58
C ARG A 120 8.28 -26.15 -9.32
N CYS A 121 7.45 -26.28 -8.27
CA CYS A 121 6.54 -25.21 -7.85
C CYS A 121 7.30 -23.92 -7.53
N TYR A 122 8.40 -24.04 -6.77
CA TYR A 122 9.22 -22.91 -6.39
C TYR A 122 9.83 -22.21 -7.61
N GLU A 123 10.41 -22.97 -8.53
CA GLU A 123 10.94 -22.42 -9.79
C GLU A 123 9.89 -21.60 -10.55
N ILE A 124 8.67 -22.13 -10.71
CA ILE A 124 7.59 -21.45 -11.43
C ILE A 124 7.18 -20.17 -10.71
N LEU A 125 7.00 -20.23 -9.38
CA LEU A 125 6.66 -19.06 -8.56
C LEU A 125 7.75 -17.98 -8.59
N THR A 126 9.01 -18.36 -8.79
CA THR A 126 10.13 -17.43 -8.97
C THR A 126 10.29 -16.92 -10.41
N GLY A 127 9.43 -17.34 -11.35
CA GLY A 127 9.37 -16.81 -12.72
C GLY A 127 9.87 -17.76 -13.81
N SER A 128 10.15 -19.02 -13.49
CA SER A 128 10.46 -20.04 -14.51
C SER A 128 9.24 -20.30 -15.39
N PRO A 129 9.37 -20.30 -16.74
CA PRO A 129 8.24 -20.57 -17.61
C PRO A 129 7.75 -22.02 -17.47
N LEU A 130 6.45 -22.20 -17.72
CA LEU A 130 5.85 -23.52 -17.82
C LEU A 130 6.30 -24.19 -19.12
N THR A 131 6.57 -25.49 -19.03
CA THR A 131 6.85 -26.34 -20.19
C THR A 131 5.55 -26.72 -20.92
N GLU A 132 5.66 -27.09 -22.20
CA GLU A 132 4.50 -27.55 -22.98
C GLU A 132 3.84 -28.79 -22.34
N GLU A 133 4.66 -29.68 -21.76
CA GLU A 133 4.16 -30.87 -21.07
C GLU A 133 3.32 -30.53 -19.85
N GLU A 134 3.77 -29.56 -19.05
CA GLU A 134 3.08 -29.08 -17.84
C GLU A 134 1.74 -28.41 -18.16
N ILE A 135 1.70 -27.67 -19.27
CA ILE A 135 0.48 -27.04 -19.79
C ILE A 135 -0.47 -28.12 -20.30
N ALA A 136 0.02 -29.10 -21.05
CA ALA A 136 -0.82 -30.14 -21.66
C ALA A 136 -1.35 -31.20 -20.65
N VAL A 137 -0.94 -31.15 -19.38
CA VAL A 137 -1.40 -32.11 -18.37
C VAL A 137 -2.91 -32.02 -18.18
N THR A 138 -3.57 -33.18 -18.31
CA THR A 138 -5.00 -33.38 -17.99
C THR A 138 -5.24 -34.51 -16.99
N LYS A 139 -4.20 -35.29 -16.66
CA LYS A 139 -4.30 -36.48 -15.81
C LYS A 139 -3.50 -36.31 -14.52
N LYS A 140 -4.07 -36.73 -13.40
CA LYS A 140 -3.44 -36.68 -12.07
C LYS A 140 -2.06 -37.35 -12.01
N SER A 141 -1.87 -38.46 -12.72
CA SER A 141 -0.60 -39.21 -12.71
C SER A 141 0.58 -38.47 -13.33
N LYS A 142 0.30 -37.46 -14.16
CA LYS A 142 1.28 -36.62 -14.84
C LYS A 142 1.34 -35.21 -14.26
N ALA A 143 0.41 -34.86 -13.38
CA ALA A 143 0.36 -33.57 -12.72
C ALA A 143 1.35 -33.47 -11.57
N ASN A 144 1.79 -32.25 -11.32
CA ASN A 144 2.34 -31.84 -10.04
C ASN A 144 1.19 -31.82 -9.03
N THR A 145 1.28 -32.69 -8.04
CA THR A 145 0.17 -32.86 -7.07
C THR A 145 0.24 -31.89 -5.90
N THR A 146 1.34 -31.15 -5.77
CA THR A 146 1.59 -30.19 -4.69
C THR A 146 1.03 -28.81 -5.03
N CYS A 147 1.25 -28.33 -6.26
CA CYS A 147 0.82 -27.01 -6.74
C CYS A 147 0.13 -27.08 -8.11
N SER A 148 -0.85 -27.97 -8.26
CA SER A 148 -1.54 -28.17 -9.55
C SER A 148 -2.14 -26.89 -10.14
N ASP A 149 -2.53 -25.94 -9.29
CA ASP A 149 -3.06 -24.62 -9.66
C ASP A 149 -2.04 -23.72 -10.36
N VAL A 150 -0.76 -23.87 -10.04
CA VAL A 150 0.33 -23.06 -10.60
C VAL A 150 1.05 -23.84 -11.71
N ALA A 151 1.35 -25.12 -11.46
CA ALA A 151 2.15 -25.93 -12.36
C ALA A 151 1.34 -26.58 -13.50
N ASN A 152 0.02 -26.73 -13.39
CA ASN A 152 -0.79 -27.45 -14.37
C ASN A 152 -2.10 -26.72 -14.70
N PRO A 153 -2.06 -25.64 -15.51
CA PRO A 153 -3.22 -24.78 -15.76
C PRO A 153 -4.42 -25.51 -16.38
N ASN A 154 -4.20 -26.56 -17.18
CA ASN A 154 -5.28 -27.33 -17.81
C ASN A 154 -5.76 -28.52 -16.96
N TYR A 155 -5.15 -28.77 -15.80
CA TYR A 155 -5.54 -29.86 -14.91
C TYR A 155 -6.33 -29.32 -13.72
N LYS A 156 -7.61 -29.69 -13.65
CA LYS A 156 -8.43 -29.46 -12.46
C LYS A 156 -8.22 -30.62 -11.49
N ALA A 157 -7.47 -30.39 -10.42
CA ALA A 157 -7.37 -31.35 -9.34
C ALA A 157 -8.79 -31.67 -8.80
N PRO A 158 -9.11 -32.94 -8.49
CA PRO A 158 -10.34 -33.26 -7.80
C PRO A 158 -10.34 -32.49 -6.48
N ARG A 159 -11.36 -31.63 -6.30
CA ARG A 159 -11.55 -30.93 -5.03
C ARG A 159 -11.71 -31.99 -3.92
N PRO A 160 -11.06 -31.80 -2.76
CA PRO A 160 -11.31 -32.67 -1.61
C PRO A 160 -12.79 -32.66 -1.23
#